data_AF-A0A7J5YS71-F1
#
_entry.id   AF-A0A7J5YS71-F1
#
_cell.length_a   1.000
_cell.length_b   1.000
_cell.length_c   1.000
_cell.angle_alpha   90.00
_cell.angle_beta   90.00
_cell.angle_gamma   90.00
#
_symmetry.space_group_name_H-M   'P 1'
#
loop_
_entity.id
_entity.type
_entity.pdbx_description
1 polymer ?
#
loop_
_entity_poly.entity_id
_entity_poly.type
_entity_poly.pdbx_seq_one_letter_code
_entity_poly.pdbx_strand_id
1 'polypeptide(L)'
;MMSGKHFKAHEVSCCIKYFIFGFNIIFWFLGLAFLGIGLWAWNEKGVLSNISSITDLGGFDPVWLFLVVGGVMFVLGFAGCIGALRENSFLLKFVRFLIKHVFSVFLGIIFFLELTAGVLAFVFKDWIKDQLNFFINNNIRAYRDDIDLQNLIDFTQEYWECCGAFGADDWNLNIYFNCTDTNPSREKCGVPFSCCTKDPAEDVINTQCGYDIRAKPDSEQRTFIYIKGCVPQFEKWLQDNLTVVAGIFIGIALLQIFGICLAQNLVSDIEAVREICLPKTSTETPKGKKDVPGLCLDASTEGNYINQLCPKQRVLFT
;
A
#
# COMPACT_ATOMS: atom_id res chain seq x y z
N MET A 1 56.36 6.00 4.85
CA MET A 1 55.17 6.88 4.89
C MET A 1 53.94 6.02 4.62
N MET A 2 53.31 5.48 5.66
CA MET A 2 52.02 4.79 5.53
C MET A 2 50.94 5.72 6.09
N SER A 3 50.09 6.20 5.19
CA SER A 3 48.95 7.06 5.49
C SER A 3 47.88 6.23 6.23
N GLY A 4 47.85 6.33 7.55
CA GLY A 4 46.77 5.80 8.37
C GLY A 4 45.49 6.59 8.13
N LYS A 5 44.53 6.01 7.43
CA LYS A 5 43.17 6.56 7.32
C LYS A 5 42.50 6.46 8.69
N HIS A 6 42.27 7.60 9.33
CA HIS A 6 41.40 7.71 10.50
C HIS A 6 39.99 7.24 10.14
N PHE A 7 39.60 6.06 10.62
CA PHE A 7 38.21 5.61 10.58
C PHE A 7 37.50 6.31 11.76
N LYS A 8 36.75 7.38 11.46
CA LYS A 8 35.88 8.04 12.46
C LYS A 8 34.76 7.07 12.80
N ALA A 9 34.75 6.56 14.04
CA ALA A 9 33.57 5.91 14.60
C ALA A 9 32.44 6.94 14.63
N HIS A 10 31.32 6.62 13.99
CA HIS A 10 30.15 7.50 13.93
C HIS A 10 29.45 7.43 15.29
N GLU A 11 29.61 8.44 16.14
CA GLU A 11 28.81 8.57 17.36
C GLU A 11 27.34 8.71 16.96
N VAL A 12 26.53 7.68 17.25
CA VAL A 12 25.09 7.69 16.95
C VAL A 12 24.42 8.72 17.85
N SER A 13 24.03 9.84 17.25
CA SER A 13 23.40 10.97 17.95
C SER A 13 22.11 10.55 18.66
N CYS A 14 21.93 11.00 19.91
CA CYS A 14 20.73 10.74 20.72
C CYS A 14 19.41 11.06 19.98
N CYS A 15 19.43 12.07 19.12
CA CYS A 15 18.32 12.46 18.26
C CYS A 15 17.85 11.34 17.31
N ILE A 16 18.79 10.56 16.75
CA ILE A 16 18.49 9.46 15.84
C ILE A 16 17.74 8.34 16.57
N LYS A 17 18.09 8.04 17.83
CA LYS A 17 17.39 7.04 18.64
C LYS A 17 15.93 7.41 18.89
N TYR A 18 15.67 8.66 19.30
CA TYR A 18 14.30 9.14 19.52
C TYR A 18 13.50 9.22 18.22
N PHE A 19 14.14 9.61 17.12
CA PHE A 19 13.52 9.62 15.79
C PHE A 19 13.09 8.21 15.34
N ILE A 20 13.97 7.21 15.48
CA ILE A 20 13.66 5.81 15.17
C ILE A 20 12.54 5.29 16.05
N PHE A 21 12.56 5.57 17.36
CA PHE A 21 11.49 5.15 18.27
C PHE A 21 10.14 5.77 17.88
N GLY A 22 10.11 7.08 17.60
CA GLY A 22 8.90 7.77 17.15
C GLY A 22 8.34 7.22 15.84
N PHE A 23 9.20 6.95 14.86
CA PHE A 23 8.80 6.37 13.58
C PHE A 23 8.19 4.97 13.74
N ASN A 24 8.77 4.12 14.61
CA ASN A 24 8.23 2.78 14.89
C ASN A 24 6.85 2.84 15.57
N ILE A 25 6.62 3.80 16.47
CA ILE A 25 5.30 4.02 17.07
C ILE A 25 4.26 4.40 16.01
N ILE A 26 4.61 5.30 15.10
CA ILE A 26 3.72 5.71 14.00
C ILE A 26 3.38 4.50 13.13
N PHE A 27 4.38 3.71 12.72
CA PHE A 27 4.16 2.49 11.93
C PHE A 27 3.27 1.47 12.65
N TRP A 28 3.42 1.34 13.96
CA TRP A 28 2.60 0.46 14.78
C TRP A 28 1.12 0.88 14.78
N PHE A 29 0.84 2.17 14.97
CA PHE A 29 -0.54 2.69 14.90
C PHE A 29 -1.13 2.60 13.50
N LEU A 30 -0.33 2.85 12.45
CA LEU A 30 -0.76 2.67 11.07
C LEU A 30 -1.10 1.20 10.78
N GLY A 31 -0.28 0.25 11.26
CA GLY A 31 -0.57 -1.18 11.15
C GLY A 31 -1.89 -1.56 11.84
N LEU A 32 -2.15 -1.01 13.03
CA LEU A 32 -3.41 -1.22 13.74
C LEU A 32 -4.62 -0.65 12.97
N ALA A 33 -4.48 0.54 12.37
CA ALA A 33 -5.53 1.13 11.55
C ALA A 33 -5.84 0.27 10.31
N PHE A 34 -4.80 -0.21 9.60
CA PHE A 34 -4.96 -1.09 8.43
C PHE A 34 -5.64 -2.42 8.80
N LEU A 35 -5.23 -3.02 9.92
CA LEU A 35 -5.90 -4.22 10.46
C LEU A 35 -7.36 -3.94 10.83
N GLY A 36 -7.64 -2.79 11.46
CA GLY A 36 -9.00 -2.38 11.81
C GLY A 36 -9.89 -2.24 10.59
N ILE A 37 -9.42 -1.57 9.54
CA ILE A 37 -10.14 -1.42 8.26
C ILE A 37 -10.33 -2.79 7.58
N GLY A 38 -9.28 -3.61 7.54
CA GLY A 38 -9.35 -4.95 6.94
C GLY A 38 -10.35 -5.86 7.67
N LEU A 39 -10.35 -5.85 9.00
CA LEU A 39 -11.29 -6.65 9.80
C LEU A 39 -12.72 -6.13 9.69
N TRP A 40 -12.91 -4.81 9.64
CA TRP A 40 -14.24 -4.21 9.42
C TRP A 40 -14.80 -4.61 8.05
N ALA A 41 -14.01 -4.45 6.98
CA ALA A 41 -14.40 -4.86 5.64
C ALA A 41 -14.63 -6.38 5.52
N TRP A 42 -13.82 -7.20 6.20
CA TRP A 42 -14.05 -8.65 6.27
C TRP A 42 -15.37 -9.01 6.93
N ASN A 43 -15.74 -8.31 8.00
CA ASN A 43 -16.99 -8.57 8.72
C ASN A 43 -18.21 -8.21 7.87
N GLU A 44 -18.20 -7.06 7.18
CA GLU A 44 -19.27 -6.68 6.25
C GLU A 44 -19.44 -7.74 5.13
N LYS A 45 -18.33 -8.22 4.56
CA LYS A 45 -18.36 -9.33 3.58
C LYS A 45 -18.85 -10.65 4.17
N GLY A 46 -18.44 -10.98 5.40
CA GLY A 46 -18.80 -12.22 6.09
C GLY A 46 -20.29 -12.32 6.40
N VAL A 47 -20.95 -11.20 6.70
CA VAL A 47 -22.41 -11.12 6.88
C VAL A 47 -23.14 -11.32 5.54
N LEU A 48 -22.53 -10.95 4.41
CA LEU A 48 -23.06 -11.10 3.05
C LEU A 48 -22.73 -12.44 2.36
N SER A 49 -21.94 -13.31 3.01
CA SER A 49 -21.36 -14.53 2.43
C SER A 49 -22.35 -15.64 2.00
N ASN A 50 -23.66 -15.46 2.18
CA ASN A 50 -24.67 -16.35 1.58
C ASN A 50 -24.97 -16.04 0.10
N ILE A 51 -24.38 -14.99 -0.50
CA ILE A 51 -24.69 -14.54 -1.88
C ILE A 51 -23.41 -14.19 -2.68
N SER A 52 -22.23 -14.71 -2.35
CA SER A 52 -21.00 -14.36 -3.09
C SER A 52 -20.54 -15.46 -4.04
N SER A 53 -21.25 -15.61 -5.16
CA SER A 53 -20.74 -16.25 -6.40
C SER A 53 -19.99 -15.25 -7.30
N ILE A 54 -19.58 -14.09 -6.77
CA ILE A 54 -19.14 -12.93 -7.57
C ILE A 54 -17.60 -12.79 -7.62
N THR A 55 -16.84 -13.57 -6.86
CA THR A 55 -15.36 -13.49 -6.88
C THR A 55 -14.72 -14.70 -7.56
N ASP A 56 -15.20 -15.05 -8.75
CA ASP A 56 -14.55 -16.03 -9.64
C ASP A 56 -13.42 -15.40 -10.49
N LEU A 57 -12.78 -14.36 -9.93
CA LEU A 57 -11.47 -13.86 -10.33
C LEU A 57 -10.50 -14.25 -9.22
N GLY A 58 -9.85 -15.39 -9.41
CA GLY A 58 -9.02 -16.06 -8.41
C GLY A 58 -8.10 -15.12 -7.62
N GLY A 59 -8.42 -14.95 -6.34
CA GLY A 59 -7.42 -14.86 -5.27
C GLY A 59 -6.93 -13.49 -4.81
N PHE A 60 -7.43 -12.35 -5.31
CA PHE A 60 -7.00 -11.02 -4.83
C PHE A 60 -8.17 -10.20 -4.28
N ASP A 61 -8.63 -10.55 -3.08
CA ASP A 61 -9.53 -9.67 -2.32
C ASP A 61 -8.71 -8.51 -1.74
N PRO A 62 -9.04 -7.23 -2.02
CA PRO A 62 -8.40 -6.10 -1.38
C PRO A 62 -8.36 -6.20 0.16
N VAL A 63 -9.35 -6.84 0.78
CA VAL A 63 -9.40 -7.07 2.23
C VAL A 63 -8.21 -7.90 2.72
N TRP A 64 -7.83 -8.96 2.01
CA TRP A 64 -6.65 -9.77 2.35
C TRP A 64 -5.36 -8.94 2.30
N LEU A 65 -5.25 -8.01 1.35
CA LEU A 65 -4.12 -7.10 1.26
C LEU A 65 -4.03 -6.21 2.50
N PHE A 66 -5.13 -5.57 2.91
CA PHE A 66 -5.16 -4.75 4.13
C PHE A 66 -4.77 -5.54 5.39
N LEU A 67 -5.24 -6.79 5.50
CA LEU A 67 -4.91 -7.66 6.63
C LEU A 67 -3.44 -8.09 6.65
N VAL A 68 -2.88 -8.54 5.52
CA VAL A 68 -1.49 -8.99 5.44
C VAL A 68 -0.53 -7.81 5.64
N VAL A 69 -0.75 -6.70 4.92
CA VAL A 69 0.09 -5.50 5.04
C VAL A 69 -0.01 -4.91 6.45
N GLY A 70 -1.22 -4.76 6.99
CA GLY A 70 -1.44 -4.27 8.36
C GLY A 70 -0.80 -5.17 9.41
N GLY A 71 -0.89 -6.49 9.25
CA GLY A 71 -0.26 -7.47 10.15
C GLY A 71 1.26 -7.37 10.16
N VAL A 72 1.89 -7.29 8.98
CA VAL A 72 3.34 -7.10 8.86
C VAL A 72 3.75 -5.77 9.49
N MET A 73 3.06 -4.67 9.20
CA MET A 73 3.35 -3.36 9.79
C MET A 73 3.21 -3.36 11.32
N PHE A 74 2.18 -4.01 11.85
CA PHE A 74 1.95 -4.12 13.29
C PHE A 74 3.08 -4.89 13.98
N VAL A 75 3.47 -6.06 13.46
CA VAL A 75 4.56 -6.88 14.02
C VAL A 75 5.89 -6.13 13.97
N LEU A 76 6.19 -5.46 12.86
CA LEU A 76 7.41 -4.67 12.70
C LEU A 76 7.45 -3.47 13.66
N GLY A 77 6.36 -2.70 13.74
CA GLY A 77 6.26 -1.56 14.65
C GLY A 77 6.38 -1.97 16.12
N PHE A 78 5.70 -3.05 16.52
CA PHE A 78 5.78 -3.59 17.88
C PHE A 78 7.18 -4.11 18.21
N ALA A 79 7.79 -4.90 17.31
CA ALA A 79 9.15 -5.40 17.48
C ALA A 79 10.18 -4.27 17.54
N GLY A 80 10.02 -3.22 16.73
CA GLY A 80 10.85 -2.01 16.76
C GLY A 80 10.76 -1.27 18.10
N CYS A 81 9.56 -1.12 18.66
CA CYS A 81 9.35 -0.51 19.97
C CYS A 81 9.97 -1.35 21.11
N ILE A 82 9.77 -2.67 21.11
CA ILE A 82 10.37 -3.57 22.11
C ILE A 82 11.90 -3.58 21.98
N GLY A 83 12.44 -3.58 20.75
CA GLY A 83 13.88 -3.52 20.49
C GLY A 83 14.52 -2.22 21.01
N ALA A 84 13.82 -1.09 20.92
CA ALA A 84 14.30 0.17 21.49
C ALA A 84 14.25 0.21 23.04
N LEU A 85 13.28 -0.48 23.65
CA LEU A 85 13.05 -0.45 25.10
C LEU A 85 13.79 -1.55 25.87
N ARG A 86 14.10 -2.69 25.25
CA ARG A 86 14.74 -3.84 25.91
C ARG A 86 16.23 -3.94 25.56
N GLU A 87 17.07 -3.88 26.59
CA GLU A 87 18.52 -4.12 26.51
C GLU A 87 18.88 -5.63 26.45
N ASN A 88 17.88 -6.52 26.33
CA ASN A 88 18.12 -7.96 26.28
C ASN A 88 18.76 -8.36 24.93
N SER A 89 20.03 -8.74 24.99
CA SER A 89 20.85 -9.16 23.86
C SER A 89 20.25 -10.28 23.00
N PHE A 90 19.48 -11.21 23.57
CA PHE A 90 18.84 -12.28 22.80
C PHE A 90 17.63 -11.76 22.01
N LEU A 91 16.80 -10.92 22.65
CA LEU A 91 15.63 -10.32 22.03
C LEU A 91 16.04 -9.34 20.93
N LEU A 92 17.10 -8.55 21.14
CA LEU A 92 17.69 -7.68 20.13
C LEU A 92 18.21 -8.46 18.92
N LYS A 93 18.90 -9.60 19.13
CA LYS A 93 19.37 -10.45 18.02
C LYS A 93 18.20 -11.05 17.23
N PHE A 94 17.16 -11.52 17.92
CA PHE A 94 15.98 -12.09 17.29
C PHE A 94 15.18 -11.04 16.51
N VAL A 95 14.93 -9.87 17.12
CA VAL A 95 14.26 -8.73 16.47
C VAL A 95 15.08 -8.23 15.27
N ARG A 96 16.41 -8.14 15.39
CA ARG A 96 17.32 -7.78 14.29
C ARG A 96 17.29 -8.79 13.14
N PHE A 97 17.30 -10.09 13.46
CA PHE A 97 17.19 -11.15 12.46
C PHE A 97 15.83 -11.10 11.77
N LEU A 98 14.74 -10.96 12.52
CA LEU A 98 13.40 -10.84 11.96
C LEU A 98 13.26 -9.60 11.07
N ILE A 99 13.65 -8.42 11.54
CA ILE A 99 13.54 -7.18 10.75
C ILE A 99 14.38 -7.29 9.48
N LYS A 100 15.65 -7.73 9.57
CA LYS A 100 16.51 -7.84 8.37
C LYS A 100 15.97 -8.84 7.37
N HIS A 101 15.67 -10.06 7.82
CA HIS A 101 15.33 -11.14 6.90
C HIS A 101 13.89 -11.05 6.42
N VAL A 102 12.91 -10.80 7.29
CA VAL A 102 11.51 -10.75 6.89
C VAL A 102 11.24 -9.52 6.03
N PHE A 103 11.70 -8.34 6.45
CA PHE A 103 11.45 -7.10 5.69
C PHE A 103 12.19 -7.09 4.34
N SER A 104 13.47 -7.47 4.32
CA SER A 104 14.23 -7.51 3.07
C SER A 104 13.71 -8.57 2.11
N VAL A 105 13.31 -9.76 2.61
CA VAL A 105 12.73 -10.80 1.75
C VAL A 105 11.36 -10.37 1.26
N PHE A 106 10.52 -9.79 2.12
CA PHE A 106 9.19 -9.32 1.74
C PHE A 106 9.24 -8.19 0.70
N LEU A 107 10.04 -7.15 0.93
CA LEU A 107 10.25 -6.09 -0.06
C LEU A 107 10.90 -6.62 -1.34
N GLY A 108 11.83 -7.58 -1.23
CA GLY A 108 12.42 -8.23 -2.39
C GLY A 108 11.37 -8.99 -3.22
N ILE A 109 10.50 -9.77 -2.57
CA ILE A 109 9.39 -10.47 -3.24
C ILE A 109 8.47 -9.46 -3.93
N ILE A 110 8.08 -8.38 -3.25
CA ILE A 110 7.24 -7.33 -3.84
C ILE A 110 7.92 -6.72 -5.07
N PHE A 111 9.21 -6.39 -4.98
CA PHE A 111 9.98 -5.83 -6.10
C PHE A 111 9.97 -6.76 -7.32
N PHE A 112 10.21 -8.06 -7.13
CA PHE A 112 10.17 -9.03 -8.22
C PHE A 112 8.75 -9.22 -8.77
N LEU A 113 7.72 -9.20 -7.92
CA LEU A 113 6.32 -9.26 -8.35
C LEU A 113 5.94 -8.02 -9.16
N GLU A 114 6.36 -6.83 -8.74
CA GLU A 114 6.12 -5.57 -9.45
C GLU A 114 6.80 -5.56 -10.82
N LEU A 115 8.06 -5.98 -10.89
CA LEU A 115 8.78 -6.11 -12.15
C LEU A 115 8.11 -7.14 -13.08
N THR A 116 7.73 -8.29 -12.54
CA THR A 116 7.03 -9.34 -13.30
C THR A 116 5.67 -8.85 -13.79
N ALA A 117 4.89 -8.20 -12.93
CA ALA A 117 3.58 -7.64 -13.28
C ALA A 117 3.70 -6.55 -14.35
N GLY A 118 4.69 -5.66 -14.25
CA GLY A 118 4.95 -4.63 -15.26
C GLY A 118 5.30 -5.23 -16.63
N VAL A 119 6.17 -6.25 -16.66
CA VAL A 119 6.52 -6.96 -17.91
C VAL A 119 5.31 -7.69 -18.48
N LEU A 120 4.57 -8.45 -17.65
CA LEU A 120 3.39 -9.18 -18.09
C LEU A 120 2.30 -8.23 -18.59
N ALA A 121 2.10 -7.08 -17.94
CA ALA A 121 1.10 -6.11 -18.37
C ALA A 121 1.40 -5.53 -19.75
N PHE A 122 2.68 -5.32 -20.06
CA PHE A 122 3.10 -4.86 -21.38
C PHE A 122 2.96 -5.96 -22.44
N VAL A 123 3.40 -7.18 -22.13
CA VAL A 123 3.38 -8.32 -23.07
C VAL A 123 1.96 -8.79 -23.37
N PHE A 124 1.09 -8.85 -22.35
CA PHE A 124 -0.27 -9.39 -22.44
C PHE A 124 -1.34 -8.30 -22.41
N LYS A 125 -1.06 -7.13 -23.00
CA LYS A 125 -1.99 -5.98 -23.03
C LYS A 125 -3.37 -6.34 -23.59
N ASP A 126 -3.42 -7.16 -24.64
CA ASP A 126 -4.67 -7.51 -25.32
C ASP A 126 -5.50 -8.46 -24.45
N TRP A 127 -4.84 -9.41 -23.77
CA TRP A 127 -5.50 -10.28 -22.79
C TRP A 127 -6.02 -9.48 -21.59
N ILE A 128 -5.28 -8.47 -21.10
CA ILE A 128 -5.76 -7.57 -20.04
C ILE A 128 -6.99 -6.80 -20.50
N LYS A 129 -7.00 -6.33 -21.74
CA LYS A 129 -8.17 -5.65 -22.33
C LYS A 129 -9.39 -6.56 -22.35
N ASP A 130 -9.23 -7.82 -22.74
CA ASP A 130 -10.32 -8.81 -22.73
C ASP A 130 -10.80 -9.11 -21.31
N GLN A 131 -9.88 -9.23 -20.34
CA GLN A 131 -10.24 -9.39 -18.93
C GLN A 131 -10.99 -8.18 -18.38
N LEU A 132 -10.56 -6.97 -18.72
CA LEU A 132 -11.25 -5.75 -18.29
C LEU A 132 -12.66 -5.68 -18.89
N ASN A 133 -12.80 -6.04 -20.17
CA ASN A 133 -14.11 -6.15 -20.81
C ASN A 133 -15.01 -7.18 -20.13
N PHE A 134 -14.50 -8.37 -19.85
CA PHE A 134 -15.24 -9.41 -19.14
C PHE A 134 -15.66 -8.95 -17.74
N PHE A 135 -14.73 -8.33 -17.00
CA PHE A 135 -14.97 -7.78 -15.68
C PHE A 135 -16.09 -6.73 -15.71
N ILE A 136 -15.98 -5.70 -16.56
CA ILE A 136 -17.00 -4.64 -16.65
C ILE A 136 -18.35 -5.22 -17.07
N ASN A 137 -18.39 -6.12 -18.06
CA ASN A 137 -19.65 -6.72 -18.51
C ASN A 137 -20.32 -7.59 -17.45
N ASN A 138 -19.55 -8.36 -16.67
CA ASN A 138 -20.10 -9.15 -15.57
C ASN A 138 -20.69 -8.24 -14.49
N ASN A 139 -19.99 -7.14 -14.21
CA ASN A 139 -20.43 -6.11 -13.29
C ASN A 139 -21.69 -5.36 -13.78
N ILE A 140 -21.79 -5.08 -15.08
CA ILE A 140 -23.00 -4.49 -15.70
C ILE A 140 -24.20 -5.43 -15.52
N ARG A 141 -24.03 -6.76 -15.66
CA ARG A 141 -25.11 -7.72 -15.45
C ARG A 141 -25.68 -7.64 -14.03
N ALA A 142 -24.80 -7.51 -13.03
CA ALA A 142 -25.16 -7.45 -11.61
C ALA A 142 -25.36 -6.01 -11.07
N TYR A 143 -25.42 -5.00 -11.94
CA TYR A 143 -25.42 -3.57 -11.55
C TYR A 143 -26.52 -3.18 -10.54
N ARG A 144 -27.69 -3.83 -10.57
CA ARG A 144 -28.81 -3.57 -9.64
C ARG A 144 -28.87 -4.53 -8.44
N ASP A 145 -28.00 -5.54 -8.41
CA ASP A 145 -28.02 -6.58 -7.39
C ASP A 145 -27.19 -6.20 -6.16
N ASP A 146 -26.20 -5.31 -6.34
CA ASP A 146 -25.28 -4.86 -5.29
C ASP A 146 -25.05 -3.34 -5.39
N ILE A 147 -25.29 -2.62 -4.29
CA ILE A 147 -25.14 -1.16 -4.21
C ILE A 147 -23.68 -0.71 -4.32
N ASP A 148 -22.73 -1.50 -3.81
CA ASP A 148 -21.31 -1.17 -3.88
C ASP A 148 -20.81 -1.30 -5.31
N LEU A 149 -21.30 -2.32 -6.02
CA LEU A 149 -21.04 -2.49 -7.42
C LEU A 149 -21.65 -1.37 -8.27
N GLN A 150 -22.88 -0.98 -7.94
CA GLN A 150 -23.56 0.13 -8.59
C GLN A 150 -22.74 1.42 -8.47
N ASN A 151 -22.33 1.77 -7.24
CA ASN A 151 -21.50 2.94 -6.96
C ASN A 151 -20.15 2.90 -7.69
N LEU A 152 -19.52 1.73 -7.79
CA LEU A 152 -18.25 1.55 -8.50
C LEU A 152 -18.40 1.80 -10.01
N ILE A 153 -19.44 1.25 -10.64
CA ILE A 153 -19.71 1.49 -12.06
C ILE A 153 -20.04 2.96 -12.29
N ASP A 154 -20.89 3.54 -11.45
CA ASP A 154 -21.32 4.93 -11.58
C ASP A 154 -20.13 5.89 -11.47
N PHE A 155 -19.27 5.69 -10.46
CA PHE A 155 -18.03 6.44 -10.30
C PHE A 155 -17.11 6.27 -11.51
N THR A 156 -16.96 5.05 -12.02
CA THR A 156 -16.09 4.78 -13.17
C THR A 156 -16.59 5.51 -14.42
N GLN A 157 -17.90 5.48 -14.69
CA GLN A 157 -18.51 6.11 -15.86
C GLN A 157 -18.44 7.64 -15.80
N GLU A 158 -18.70 8.23 -14.63
CA GLU A 158 -18.61 9.66 -14.43
C GLU A 158 -17.15 10.15 -14.49
N TYR A 159 -16.22 9.45 -13.83
CA TYR A 159 -14.81 9.85 -13.76
C TYR A 159 -14.11 9.75 -15.13
N TRP A 160 -14.40 8.71 -15.89
CA TRP A 160 -13.79 8.48 -17.19
C TRP A 160 -14.56 9.07 -18.36
N GLU A 161 -15.75 9.65 -18.13
CA GLU A 161 -16.65 10.17 -19.17
C GLU A 161 -16.94 9.10 -20.24
N CYS A 162 -17.40 7.94 -19.78
CA CYS A 162 -17.62 6.76 -20.61
C CYS A 162 -18.96 6.08 -20.25
N CYS A 163 -19.43 5.18 -21.12
CA CYS A 163 -20.62 4.39 -20.86
C CYS A 163 -20.43 2.96 -21.37
N GLY A 164 -20.67 1.98 -20.50
CA GLY A 164 -20.44 0.56 -20.79
C GLY A 164 -18.96 0.18 -20.92
N ALA A 165 -18.67 -1.04 -21.35
CA ALA A 165 -17.31 -1.54 -21.50
C ALA A 165 -16.66 -0.98 -22.77
N PHE A 166 -17.27 -1.22 -23.93
CA PHE A 166 -16.90 -0.70 -25.24
C PHE A 166 -17.89 0.33 -25.78
N GLY A 167 -19.12 0.37 -25.26
CA GLY A 167 -20.07 1.43 -25.54
C GLY A 167 -21.39 1.28 -24.81
N ALA A 168 -22.32 2.20 -25.05
CA ALA A 168 -23.62 2.24 -24.40
C ALA A 168 -24.46 0.96 -24.63
N ASP A 169 -24.22 0.23 -25.73
CA ASP A 169 -24.95 -1.00 -26.04
C ASP A 169 -24.65 -2.18 -25.12
N ASP A 170 -23.54 -2.15 -24.38
CA ASP A 170 -23.21 -3.20 -23.40
C ASP A 170 -24.25 -3.30 -22.28
N TRP A 171 -25.03 -2.22 -22.06
CA TRP A 171 -26.18 -2.22 -21.17
C TRP A 171 -27.31 -3.16 -21.60
N ASN A 172 -27.25 -3.74 -22.81
CA ASN A 172 -28.12 -4.85 -23.20
C ASN A 172 -27.87 -6.13 -22.39
N LEU A 173 -26.71 -6.26 -21.75
CA LEU A 173 -26.41 -7.39 -20.87
C LEU A 173 -27.17 -7.34 -19.55
N ASN A 174 -27.62 -6.16 -19.12
CA ASN A 174 -28.37 -5.99 -17.88
C ASN A 174 -29.87 -6.18 -18.11
N ILE A 175 -30.54 -6.93 -17.22
CA ILE A 175 -31.96 -7.26 -17.34
C ILE A 175 -32.90 -6.04 -17.31
N TYR A 176 -32.53 -4.95 -16.64
CA TYR A 176 -33.35 -3.75 -16.52
C TYR A 176 -33.18 -2.80 -17.71
N PHE A 177 -31.99 -2.77 -18.32
CA PHE A 177 -31.68 -1.86 -19.42
C PHE A 177 -31.83 -2.50 -20.81
N ASN A 178 -31.92 -3.83 -20.89
CA ASN A 178 -32.01 -4.55 -22.16
C ASN A 178 -33.13 -4.01 -23.08
N CYS A 179 -32.79 -3.75 -24.34
CA CYS A 179 -33.65 -3.14 -25.35
C CYS A 179 -34.78 -4.03 -25.93
N THR A 180 -34.94 -5.27 -25.46
CA THR A 180 -35.97 -6.17 -26.02
C THR A 180 -37.38 -5.62 -25.76
N ASP A 181 -38.25 -5.71 -26.76
CA ASP A 181 -39.64 -5.21 -26.66
C ASP A 181 -40.44 -5.83 -25.51
N THR A 182 -40.11 -7.06 -25.13
CA THR A 182 -40.73 -7.80 -24.02
C THR A 182 -40.25 -7.37 -22.64
N ASN A 183 -39.21 -6.52 -22.56
CA ASN A 183 -38.70 -6.04 -21.28
C ASN A 183 -39.73 -5.10 -20.63
N PRO A 184 -40.27 -5.42 -19.43
CA PRO A 184 -41.24 -4.57 -18.75
C PRO A 184 -40.59 -3.38 -18.04
N SER A 185 -39.26 -3.33 -17.95
CA SER A 185 -38.53 -2.27 -17.26
C SER A 185 -38.77 -0.90 -17.89
N ARG A 186 -38.96 0.12 -17.05
CA ARG A 186 -39.03 1.52 -17.51
C ARG A 186 -37.68 2.03 -18.04
N GLU A 187 -36.59 1.41 -17.60
CA GLU A 187 -35.21 1.75 -17.98
C GLU A 187 -34.74 1.00 -19.25
N LYS A 188 -35.63 0.24 -19.90
CA LYS A 188 -35.31 -0.46 -21.15
C LYS A 188 -34.82 0.52 -22.20
N CYS A 189 -33.88 0.08 -23.04
CA CYS A 189 -33.20 0.94 -24.00
C CYS A 189 -32.57 2.21 -23.39
N GLY A 190 -32.36 2.22 -22.09
CA GLY A 190 -31.68 3.30 -21.40
C GLY A 190 -30.28 2.93 -20.98
N VAL A 191 -29.62 3.87 -20.31
CA VAL A 191 -28.36 3.71 -19.60
C VAL A 191 -28.50 4.37 -18.22
N PRO A 192 -27.67 4.04 -17.22
CA PRO A 192 -27.73 4.74 -15.94
C PRO A 192 -27.36 6.21 -16.07
N PHE A 193 -27.76 6.97 -15.05
CA PHE A 193 -27.51 8.41 -15.00
C PHE A 193 -26.01 8.77 -15.02
N SER A 194 -25.13 7.87 -14.58
CA SER A 194 -23.67 8.06 -14.60
C SER A 194 -23.09 8.13 -16.01
N CYS A 195 -23.81 7.65 -17.03
CA CYS A 195 -23.46 7.84 -18.44
C CYS A 195 -23.86 9.23 -19.00
N CYS A 196 -24.61 10.04 -18.23
CA CYS A 196 -25.11 11.34 -18.70
C CYS A 196 -24.00 12.38 -18.85
N THR A 197 -24.03 13.13 -19.95
CA THR A 197 -23.20 14.31 -20.11
C THR A 197 -23.74 15.47 -19.28
N LYS A 198 -22.86 16.28 -18.70
CA LYS A 198 -23.24 17.50 -17.98
C LYS A 198 -23.49 18.62 -19.00
N ASP A 199 -24.62 19.32 -18.91
CA ASP A 199 -24.88 20.50 -19.75
C ASP A 199 -24.05 21.69 -19.22
N PRO A 200 -23.22 22.35 -20.03
CA PRO A 200 -22.45 23.52 -19.60
C PRO A 200 -23.30 24.70 -19.10
N ALA A 201 -24.59 24.75 -19.47
CA ALA A 201 -25.52 25.81 -19.08
C ALA A 201 -26.30 25.50 -17.79
N GLU A 202 -26.27 24.26 -17.30
CA GLU A 202 -27.00 23.82 -16.11
C GLU A 202 -26.07 23.14 -15.10
N ASP A 203 -26.03 23.63 -13.86
CA ASP A 203 -25.19 23.07 -12.79
C ASP A 203 -25.70 21.70 -12.27
N VAL A 204 -26.84 21.21 -12.77
CA VAL A 204 -27.49 19.97 -12.30
C VAL A 204 -27.58 18.97 -13.43
N ILE A 205 -27.08 17.75 -13.19
CA ILE A 205 -27.17 16.65 -14.14
C ILE A 205 -28.62 16.20 -14.25
N ASN A 206 -29.15 16.14 -15.47
CA ASN A 206 -30.45 15.51 -15.73
C ASN A 206 -30.35 14.00 -15.50
N THR A 207 -30.78 13.54 -14.32
CA THR A 207 -30.79 12.12 -13.96
C THR A 207 -31.70 11.27 -14.84
N GLN A 208 -32.58 11.90 -15.63
CA GLN A 208 -33.44 11.23 -16.60
C GLN A 208 -32.87 11.21 -18.03
N CYS A 209 -31.64 11.69 -18.27
CA CYS A 209 -31.08 11.73 -19.62
C CYS A 209 -30.98 10.33 -20.26
N GLY A 210 -30.78 9.30 -19.43
CA GLY A 210 -30.50 7.94 -19.87
C GLY A 210 -31.74 7.18 -20.33
N TYR A 211 -32.96 7.67 -20.11
CA TYR A 211 -34.18 6.94 -20.48
C TYR A 211 -34.42 6.94 -21.98
N ASP A 212 -34.72 5.75 -22.53
CA ASP A 212 -35.05 5.53 -23.94
C ASP A 212 -33.98 6.04 -24.94
N ILE A 213 -32.80 6.46 -24.46
CA ILE A 213 -31.79 7.16 -25.26
C ILE A 213 -31.19 6.26 -26.35
N ARG A 214 -31.04 4.96 -26.08
CA ARG A 214 -30.51 3.99 -27.05
C ARG A 214 -31.52 3.61 -28.13
N ALA A 215 -32.79 3.98 -27.98
CA ALA A 215 -33.79 3.88 -29.04
C ALA A 215 -33.75 5.07 -30.02
N LYS A 216 -33.03 6.15 -29.66
CA LYS A 216 -32.87 7.36 -30.47
C LYS A 216 -31.68 7.23 -31.42
N PRO A 217 -31.62 8.00 -32.53
CA PRO A 217 -30.48 7.97 -33.43
C PRO A 217 -29.18 8.42 -32.74
N ASP A 218 -28.04 7.85 -33.18
CA ASP A 218 -26.70 8.11 -32.63
C ASP A 218 -26.34 9.60 -32.51
N SER A 219 -26.85 10.45 -33.41
CA SER A 219 -26.61 11.89 -33.35
C SER A 219 -27.19 12.53 -32.09
N GLU A 220 -28.35 12.06 -31.65
CA GLU A 220 -29.00 12.54 -30.44
C GLU A 220 -28.32 11.93 -29.20
N GLN A 221 -27.96 10.65 -29.24
CA GLN A 221 -27.24 9.98 -28.14
C GLN A 221 -25.96 10.73 -27.74
N ARG A 222 -25.15 11.14 -28.73
CA ARG A 222 -23.89 11.87 -28.51
C ARG A 222 -24.05 13.20 -27.78
N THR A 223 -25.27 13.76 -27.75
CA THR A 223 -25.56 15.05 -27.10
C THR A 223 -25.92 14.87 -25.62
N PHE A 224 -26.45 13.70 -25.23
CA PHE A 224 -26.97 13.47 -23.89
C PHE A 224 -26.17 12.44 -23.07
N ILE A 225 -25.43 11.55 -23.72
CA ILE A 225 -24.66 10.49 -23.05
C ILE A 225 -23.24 10.36 -23.59
N TYR A 226 -22.35 9.87 -22.74
CA TYR A 226 -21.03 9.42 -23.17
C TYR A 226 -21.17 8.15 -24.02
N ILE A 227 -20.82 8.23 -25.30
CA ILE A 227 -20.93 7.08 -26.22
C ILE A 227 -19.70 6.18 -26.24
N LYS A 228 -18.58 6.63 -25.67
CA LYS A 228 -17.33 5.86 -25.65
C LYS A 228 -17.37 4.85 -24.52
N GLY A 229 -16.92 3.63 -24.77
CA GLY A 229 -16.72 2.64 -23.71
C GLY A 229 -15.60 3.00 -22.74
N CYS A 230 -15.70 2.48 -21.52
CA CYS A 230 -14.70 2.71 -20.48
C CYS A 230 -13.37 2.00 -20.76
N VAL A 231 -13.38 0.83 -21.42
CA VAL A 231 -12.16 0.11 -21.81
C VAL A 231 -11.29 0.93 -22.77
N PRO A 232 -11.78 1.40 -23.93
CA PRO A 232 -10.96 2.20 -24.84
C PRO A 232 -10.59 3.57 -24.25
N GLN A 233 -11.42 4.14 -23.38
CA GLN A 233 -11.14 5.40 -22.71
C GLN A 233 -10.02 5.26 -21.67
N PHE A 234 -10.02 4.16 -20.90
CA PHE A 234 -8.91 3.79 -20.01
C PHE A 234 -7.62 3.53 -20.78
N GLU A 235 -7.69 2.81 -21.91
CA GLU A 235 -6.56 2.58 -22.80
C GLU A 235 -5.96 3.90 -23.29
N LYS A 236 -6.82 4.84 -23.73
CA LYS A 236 -6.40 6.17 -24.16
C LYS A 236 -5.73 6.95 -23.03
N TRP A 237 -6.33 6.97 -21.85
CA TRP A 237 -5.74 7.66 -20.71
C TRP A 237 -4.37 7.08 -20.34
N LEU A 238 -4.24 5.75 -20.36
CA LEU A 238 -2.98 5.08 -20.06
C LEU A 238 -1.90 5.45 -21.08
N GLN A 239 -2.25 5.55 -22.36
CA GLN A 239 -1.33 5.99 -23.42
C GLN A 239 -0.92 7.46 -23.22
N ASP A 240 -1.88 8.34 -22.93
CA ASP A 240 -1.65 9.78 -22.72
C ASP A 240 -0.80 10.05 -21.46
N ASN A 241 -0.92 9.19 -20.43
CA ASN A 241 -0.26 9.36 -19.13
C ASN A 241 0.87 8.35 -18.88
N LEU A 242 1.34 7.64 -19.91
CA LEU A 242 2.31 6.56 -19.77
C LEU A 242 3.58 6.99 -19.05
N THR A 243 4.06 8.21 -19.30
CA THR A 243 5.24 8.77 -18.62
C THR A 243 5.03 8.92 -17.12
N VAL A 244 3.86 9.39 -16.69
CA VAL A 244 3.52 9.55 -15.27
C VAL A 244 3.43 8.19 -14.60
N VAL A 245 2.72 7.25 -15.23
CA VAL A 245 2.58 5.88 -14.73
C VAL A 245 3.95 5.20 -14.59
N ALA A 246 4.79 5.26 -15.63
CA ALA A 246 6.15 4.72 -15.57
C ALA A 246 6.99 5.37 -14.47
N GLY A 247 6.86 6.69 -14.28
CA GLY A 247 7.51 7.42 -13.20
C GLY A 247 7.10 6.93 -11.81
N ILE A 248 5.81 6.63 -11.60
CA ILE A 248 5.31 6.06 -10.34
C ILE A 248 5.93 4.69 -10.07
N PHE A 249 5.93 3.77 -11.06
CA PHE A 249 6.56 2.45 -10.92
C PHE A 249 8.05 2.56 -10.59
N ILE A 250 8.80 3.43 -11.28
CA ILE A 250 10.21 3.68 -10.97
C ILE A 250 10.38 4.24 -9.55
N GLY A 251 9.52 5.18 -9.15
CA GLY A 251 9.55 5.77 -7.81
C GLY A 251 9.31 4.73 -6.71
N ILE A 252 8.33 3.85 -6.90
CA ILE A 252 8.04 2.73 -5.98
C ILE A 252 9.23 1.77 -5.91
N ALA A 253 9.78 1.37 -7.04
CA ALA A 253 10.98 0.53 -7.11
C ALA A 253 12.18 1.14 -6.37
N LEU A 254 12.44 2.44 -6.55
CA LEU A 254 13.51 3.14 -5.84
C LEU A 254 13.25 3.23 -4.34
N LEU A 255 12.00 3.45 -3.92
CA LEU A 255 11.62 3.49 -2.51
C LEU A 255 11.79 2.12 -1.85
N GLN A 256 11.47 1.03 -2.55
CA GLN A 256 11.71 -0.33 -2.06
C GLN A 256 13.21 -0.62 -1.90
N ILE A 257 14.03 -0.26 -2.89
CA ILE A 257 15.50 -0.39 -2.82
C ILE A 257 16.04 0.40 -1.62
N PHE A 258 15.59 1.65 -1.47
CA PHE A 258 15.96 2.47 -0.32
C PHE A 258 15.53 1.84 1.01
N GLY A 259 14.32 1.28 1.09
CA GLY A 259 13.84 0.53 2.26
C GLY A 259 14.72 -0.67 2.61
N ILE A 260 15.15 -1.44 1.60
CA ILE A 260 16.08 -2.57 1.78
C ILE A 260 17.43 -2.07 2.32
N CYS A 261 17.98 -0.98 1.77
CA CYS A 261 19.22 -0.38 2.26
C CYS A 261 19.08 0.16 3.69
N LEU A 262 17.96 0.80 4.02
CA LEU A 262 17.68 1.28 5.37
C LEU A 262 17.56 0.14 6.37
N ALA A 263 16.92 -0.98 5.99
CA ALA A 263 16.85 -2.14 6.86
C ALA A 263 18.24 -2.73 7.15
N GLN A 264 19.16 -2.67 6.20
CA GLN A 264 20.56 -3.06 6.40
C GLN A 264 21.30 -2.08 7.31
N ASN A 265 21.12 -0.77 7.10
CA ASN A 265 21.77 0.26 7.91
C ASN A 265 21.24 0.28 9.35
N LEU A 266 19.92 0.14 9.55
CA LEU A 266 19.29 0.08 10.87
C LEU A 266 19.84 -1.07 11.72
N VAL A 267 20.13 -2.21 11.08
CA VAL A 267 20.78 -3.36 11.72
C VAL A 267 22.20 -3.01 12.18
N SER A 268 22.98 -2.33 11.35
CA SER A 268 24.34 -1.87 11.69
C SER A 268 24.34 -0.79 12.78
N ASP A 269 23.36 0.10 12.79
CA ASP A 269 23.23 1.15 13.81
C ASP A 269 22.83 0.57 15.18
N ILE A 270 21.96 -0.47 15.19
CA ILE A 270 21.64 -1.22 16.41
C ILE A 270 22.90 -1.91 16.98
N GLU A 271 23.76 -2.45 16.11
CA GLU A 271 25.05 -3.02 16.53
C GLU A 271 25.96 -1.96 17.14
N ALA A 272 26.11 -0.81 16.49
CA ALA A 272 26.91 0.30 17.01
C ALA A 272 26.41 0.79 18.38
N VAL A 273 25.10 0.92 18.56
CA VAL A 273 24.50 1.31 19.84
C VAL A 273 24.75 0.28 20.94
N ARG A 274 24.66 -1.02 20.62
CA ARG A 274 24.90 -2.09 21.58
C ARG A 274 26.36 -2.13 22.04
N GLU A 275 27.32 -1.93 21.13
CA GLU A 275 28.75 -1.85 21.47
C GLU A 275 29.10 -0.61 22.32
N ILE A 276 28.31 0.46 22.22
CA ILE A 276 28.45 1.65 23.09
C ILE A 276 27.89 1.40 24.50
N CYS A 277 26.79 0.64 24.61
CA CYS A 277 26.12 0.40 25.89
C CYS A 277 26.69 -0.79 26.69
N LEU A 278 27.42 -1.72 26.06
CA LEU A 278 28.11 -2.79 26.78
C LEU A 278 29.48 -2.33 27.29
N PRO A 279 29.82 -2.55 28.58
CA PRO A 279 31.19 -2.35 29.04
C PRO A 279 32.09 -3.33 28.29
N LYS A 280 33.16 -2.83 27.66
CA LYS A 280 34.20 -3.68 27.08
C LYS A 280 34.81 -4.53 28.20
N THR A 281 34.43 -5.80 28.30
CA THR A 281 35.17 -6.76 29.11
C THR A 281 36.52 -6.97 28.46
N SER A 282 37.54 -6.39 29.07
CA SER A 282 38.95 -6.57 28.72
C SER A 282 39.36 -8.02 28.97
N THR A 283 39.35 -8.85 27.93
CA THR A 283 40.14 -10.09 27.90
C THR A 283 40.78 -10.23 26.54
N GLU A 284 41.94 -9.60 26.39
CA GLU A 284 43.17 -10.20 25.89
C GLU A 284 44.25 -9.12 25.75
N THR A 285 45.22 -9.15 26.66
CA THR A 285 46.50 -8.43 26.53
C THR A 285 47.38 -9.09 25.46
N PRO A 286 47.93 -8.32 24.51
CA PRO A 286 49.26 -8.58 23.98
C PRO A 286 50.27 -7.59 24.58
N LYS A 287 51.41 -8.14 24.97
CA LYS A 287 52.53 -7.45 25.62
C LYS A 287 52.95 -6.16 24.89
N GLY A 288 52.97 -5.07 25.65
CA GLY A 288 53.96 -3.99 25.55
C GLY A 288 53.81 -3.00 24.38
N LYS A 289 53.12 -1.88 24.63
CA LYS A 289 53.56 -0.55 24.17
C LYS A 289 52.75 0.58 24.82
N LYS A 290 53.50 1.42 25.53
CA LYS A 290 53.25 2.76 26.08
C LYS A 290 51.86 3.37 25.88
N ASP A 291 51.25 3.67 27.02
CA ASP A 291 50.04 4.47 27.21
C ASP A 291 50.11 5.84 26.52
N VAL A 292 49.00 6.22 25.87
CA VAL A 292 48.65 7.61 25.56
C VAL A 292 47.25 7.84 26.17
N PRO A 293 47.03 8.92 26.93
CA PRO A 293 45.81 9.09 27.71
C PRO A 293 44.66 9.58 26.84
N GLY A 294 43.63 8.75 26.68
CA GLY A 294 42.32 9.12 26.16
C GLY A 294 41.35 9.35 27.31
N LEU A 295 41.04 10.62 27.53
CA LEU A 295 40.17 11.21 28.55
C LEU A 295 38.83 10.47 28.75
N CYS A 296 38.63 9.91 29.95
CA CYS A 296 37.36 9.83 30.66
C CYS A 296 37.65 10.11 32.15
N LEU A 297 37.81 11.39 32.50
CA LEU A 297 37.60 11.91 33.86
C LEU A 297 36.08 11.93 34.09
N ASP A 298 35.46 11.60 35.22
CA ASP A 298 35.89 11.19 36.56
C ASP A 298 34.68 10.46 37.17
N ALA A 299 34.91 9.45 38.03
CA ALA A 299 34.11 9.23 39.23
C ALA A 299 34.87 8.28 40.17
N SER A 300 35.63 8.90 41.06
CA SER A 300 36.25 8.29 42.24
C SER A 300 35.20 7.65 43.17
N THR A 301 35.68 6.64 43.89
CA THR A 301 35.28 6.18 45.25
C THR A 301 33.98 5.40 45.44
N GLU A 302 34.19 4.11 45.76
CA GLU A 302 33.45 3.21 46.65
C GLU A 302 31.92 3.06 46.53
N GLY A 303 31.52 1.80 46.24
CA GLY A 303 30.30 1.21 46.79
C GLY A 303 28.97 1.53 46.09
N ASN A 304 28.63 0.77 45.05
CA ASN A 304 27.29 0.17 44.84
C ASN A 304 27.17 -0.36 43.41
N TYR A 305 27.30 -1.68 43.26
CA TYR A 305 26.75 -2.38 42.11
C TYR A 305 25.23 -2.36 42.24
N ILE A 306 24.58 -1.43 41.54
CA ILE A 306 23.17 -1.36 41.11
C ILE A 306 22.94 0.13 40.83
N ASN A 307 23.30 0.61 39.63
CA ASN A 307 22.78 1.83 38.98
C ASN A 307 23.63 2.15 37.75
N GLN A 308 23.51 1.34 36.71
CA GLN A 308 23.90 1.75 35.35
C GLN A 308 22.78 1.36 34.39
N LEU A 309 21.60 1.91 34.67
CA LEU A 309 20.59 2.16 33.64
C LEU A 309 20.84 3.57 33.14
N CYS A 310 20.88 3.73 31.82
CA CYS A 310 20.97 4.99 31.10
C CYS A 310 20.10 6.06 31.79
N PRO A 311 20.64 7.22 32.24
CA PRO A 311 19.98 8.12 33.18
C PRO A 311 18.70 8.83 32.68
N LYS A 312 18.13 8.44 31.54
CA LYS A 312 16.92 9.05 30.96
C LYS A 312 15.69 8.14 30.84
N GLN A 313 15.74 6.89 31.29
CA GLN A 313 14.58 5.97 31.17
C GLN A 313 13.67 5.95 32.40
N ARG A 314 14.00 6.69 33.47
CA ARG A 314 13.22 6.75 34.72
C ARG A 314 11.95 7.61 34.61
N VAL A 315 11.79 8.42 33.56
CA VAL A 315 10.69 9.40 33.47
C VAL A 315 9.42 8.83 32.81
N LEU A 316 9.46 7.65 32.19
CA LEU A 316 8.29 7.06 31.51
C LEU A 316 7.48 6.06 32.36
N PHE A 317 7.87 5.83 33.62
CA PHE A 317 7.21 4.90 34.55
C PHE A 317 6.97 5.52 35.93
N THR A 318 6.59 6.80 35.95
CA THR A 318 5.88 7.44 37.07
C THR A 318 4.67 8.16 36.48
#